data_AF-A0A815HPP0-F1
#
_entry.id   AF-A0A815HPP0-F1
#
_cell.length_a   1.000
_cell.length_b   1.000
_cell.length_c   1.000
_cell.angle_alpha   90.00
_cell.angle_beta   90.00
_cell.angle_gamma   90.00
#
_symmetry.space_group_name_H-M   'P 1'
#
loop_
_entity.id
_entity.type
_entity.pdbx_description
1 polymer ?
#
loop_
_entity_poly.entity_id
_entity_poly.type
_entity_poly.pdbx_seq_one_letter_code
_entity_poly.pdbx_strand_id
1 'polypeptide(L)'
;MLEDMRHHQLFHYHVLCRSISFKQKTISILSYKTKTTTTRKSKTTTESESKTKQPSGKIIDNVAYFQGSNSKNQLGGSKGKVVTYNSIDGLNEYTTFPNGTLQTEKTGIYFSMFAAQIGSPNRNGKGEVHIWTEKDGKNEQNSNSIQTVNRGTTSVLVYSSVFQASMDQTVALLYSVSTINKCTSLGLIVTEPEYEPIVPSIITTIIQISDGINTIPYAELFSTKTQLANSNSDVITFDSFSANNKINTKNTKHNGNIEYNEEGIYFIIACAQVGSGIDSDASGDVHLWMKLNDKDMPNSNTIQTIRSGSTSVLISQTIIKLKSNDKVQIAFSSTNKKLGVIASQPKNEPAVPSIIVSTFRLRHQGDAIPYAQLSSSKSQWGCKQSKGIEIDMDDGLQRIRNKNGVIKFREAGTYFVIAAVQVASEDNNGIGDLHLWMKLNGNDIPNSNTIQSINKDTGVLVCQSAVEIKVGDKLQMAYSTDVAQGKIGLVATHPHNEPLVPSIIMSIFKSSYAEDNYD
;
A
#
# COMPACT_ATOMS: atom_id res chain seq x y z
N MET A 1 -13.06 31.95 58.40
CA MET A 1 -14.43 32.32 58.82
C MET A 1 -14.79 33.55 58.00
N LEU A 2 -15.74 33.37 57.06
CA LEU A 2 -16.47 34.38 56.25
C LEU A 2 -15.62 35.22 55.26
N GLU A 3 -15.81 35.06 53.93
CA GLU A 3 -16.81 35.76 53.07
C GLU A 3 -16.51 37.28 52.97
N ASP A 4 -16.51 37.98 51.83
CA ASP A 4 -17.01 37.71 50.49
C ASP A 4 -16.57 38.84 49.53
N MET A 5 -16.39 38.46 48.25
CA MET A 5 -16.72 39.15 46.99
C MET A 5 -16.35 40.62 46.60
N ARG A 6 -15.97 40.68 45.29
CA ARG A 6 -16.41 41.58 44.18
C ARG A 6 -15.47 42.72 43.70
N HIS A 7 -14.84 42.53 42.53
CA HIS A 7 -15.28 43.03 41.19
C HIS A 7 -14.09 43.20 40.23
N HIS A 8 -14.04 42.41 39.15
CA HIS A 8 -13.26 42.76 37.95
C HIS A 8 -14.17 42.82 36.73
N GLN A 9 -14.17 43.98 36.08
CA GLN A 9 -14.90 44.30 34.86
C GLN A 9 -14.26 43.58 33.65
N LEU A 10 -15.08 42.89 32.86
CA LEU A 10 -14.74 42.40 31.52
C LEU A 10 -15.07 43.48 30.48
N PHE A 11 -14.06 43.91 29.72
CA PHE A 11 -14.24 44.68 28.48
C PHE A 11 -14.64 43.74 27.34
N HIS A 12 -15.84 43.95 26.77
CA HIS A 12 -16.27 43.36 25.50
C HIS A 12 -15.75 44.22 24.33
N TYR A 13 -14.95 43.65 23.44
CA TYR A 13 -14.70 44.22 22.11
C TYR A 13 -15.64 43.58 21.09
N HIS A 14 -16.61 44.36 20.60
CA HIS A 14 -17.37 44.03 19.40
C HIS A 14 -16.55 44.41 18.16
N VAL A 15 -16.09 43.42 17.40
CA VAL A 15 -15.57 43.65 16.04
C VAL A 15 -16.71 43.37 15.05
N LEU A 16 -17.22 44.44 14.43
CA LEU A 16 -18.10 44.36 13.26
C LEU A 16 -17.30 43.90 12.04
N CYS A 17 -17.49 42.67 11.60
CA CYS A 17 -17.07 42.24 10.26
C CYS A 17 -18.18 42.57 9.25
N ARG A 18 -17.97 43.62 8.45
CA ARG A 18 -18.77 43.89 7.24
C ARG A 18 -18.37 42.91 6.14
N SER A 19 -19.37 42.26 5.54
CA SER A 19 -19.22 41.40 4.37
C SER A 19 -18.85 42.23 3.14
N ILE A 20 -17.73 41.87 2.50
CA ILE A 20 -17.36 42.37 1.17
C ILE A 20 -17.69 41.26 0.18
N SER A 21 -18.68 41.50 -0.67
CA SER A 21 -19.06 40.62 -1.79
C SER A 21 -18.08 40.82 -2.94
N PHE A 22 -17.31 39.79 -3.29
CA PHE A 22 -16.53 39.74 -4.53
C PHE A 22 -17.32 38.99 -5.60
N LYS A 23 -17.63 39.69 -6.70
CA LYS A 23 -18.15 39.09 -7.94
C LYS A 23 -17.05 38.24 -8.59
N GLN A 24 -17.29 36.93 -8.72
CA GLN A 24 -16.45 36.03 -9.51
C GLN A 24 -16.47 36.46 -10.99
N LYS A 25 -15.29 36.76 -11.52
CA LYS A 25 -15.04 37.00 -12.94
C LYS A 25 -14.58 35.67 -13.54
N THR A 26 -15.31 35.19 -14.56
CA THR A 26 -14.99 33.99 -15.33
C THR A 26 -13.59 34.13 -15.95
N ILE A 27 -12.65 33.27 -15.56
CA ILE A 27 -11.34 33.15 -16.20
C ILE A 27 -11.43 31.98 -17.18
N SER A 28 -11.43 32.29 -18.46
CA SER A 28 -11.24 31.31 -19.53
C SER A 28 -9.78 30.85 -19.54
N ILE A 29 -9.54 29.56 -19.33
CA ILE A 29 -8.22 28.95 -19.40
C ILE A 29 -7.81 28.86 -20.87
N LEU A 30 -6.80 29.64 -21.27
CA LEU A 30 -6.08 29.49 -22.54
C LEU A 30 -5.23 28.20 -22.48
N SER A 31 -5.34 27.36 -23.50
CA SER A 31 -4.45 26.21 -23.68
C SER A 31 -3.04 26.68 -24.06
N TYR A 32 -2.03 26.18 -23.36
CA TYR A 32 -0.63 26.40 -23.71
C TYR A 32 -0.20 25.40 -24.79
N LYS A 33 0.02 25.90 -26.02
CA LYS A 33 0.85 25.22 -27.02
C LYS A 33 2.32 25.48 -26.69
N THR A 34 3.06 24.43 -26.37
CA THR A 34 4.53 24.48 -26.25
C THR A 34 5.15 24.73 -27.63
N LYS A 35 5.90 25.83 -27.74
CA LYS A 35 6.61 26.27 -28.94
C LYS A 35 8.08 25.94 -28.76
N THR A 36 8.59 24.96 -29.52
CA THR A 36 10.01 24.59 -29.57
C THR A 36 10.80 25.77 -30.14
N THR A 37 11.73 26.33 -29.35
CA THR A 37 12.60 27.43 -29.79
C THR A 37 14.02 26.90 -29.98
N THR A 38 14.54 27.02 -31.21
CA THR A 38 15.90 26.71 -31.61
C THR A 38 16.79 27.95 -31.53
N THR A 39 17.84 27.92 -30.72
CA THR A 39 18.99 28.86 -30.75
C THR A 39 20.09 28.24 -29.88
N ARG A 40 21.40 28.38 -30.07
CA ARG A 40 22.34 28.73 -31.15
C ARG A 40 23.73 28.39 -30.56
N LYS A 41 24.68 27.99 -31.40
CA LYS A 41 26.03 27.53 -31.06
C LYS A 41 26.78 28.46 -30.08
N SER A 42 27.37 27.90 -29.03
CA SER A 42 28.53 28.45 -28.32
C SER A 42 29.72 27.48 -28.38
N LYS A 43 30.90 28.06 -28.22
CA LYS A 43 32.21 27.64 -28.68
C LYS A 43 32.90 26.67 -27.72
N THR A 44 33.72 25.80 -28.30
CA THR A 44 34.45 24.64 -27.77
C THR A 44 35.47 24.97 -26.67
N THR A 45 35.50 24.16 -25.62
CA THR A 45 36.71 23.83 -24.85
C THR A 45 36.73 22.33 -24.62
N THR A 46 37.83 21.69 -24.98
CA THR A 46 38.00 20.24 -25.11
C THR A 46 38.45 19.62 -23.79
N GLU A 47 37.58 18.85 -23.14
CA GLU A 47 37.96 17.83 -22.16
C GLU A 47 37.51 16.46 -22.69
N SER A 48 38.45 15.53 -22.75
CA SER A 48 38.28 14.19 -23.29
C SER A 48 37.60 13.28 -22.26
N GLU A 49 36.28 13.33 -22.18
CA GLU A 49 35.49 12.29 -21.51
C GLU A 49 35.28 11.10 -22.46
N SER A 50 35.66 9.90 -22.01
CA SER A 50 35.37 8.66 -22.72
C SER A 50 33.86 8.41 -22.73
N LYS A 51 33.18 8.82 -23.79
CA LYS A 51 31.77 8.53 -24.03
C LYS A 51 31.60 7.04 -24.34
N THR A 52 31.40 6.23 -23.31
CA THR A 52 30.65 4.99 -23.48
C THR A 52 29.24 5.39 -23.90
N LYS A 53 28.86 5.07 -25.15
CA LYS A 53 27.50 5.24 -25.64
C LYS A 53 26.56 4.48 -24.71
N GLN A 54 25.88 5.19 -23.82
CA GLN A 54 24.80 4.64 -23.04
C GLN A 54 23.68 4.30 -24.04
N PRO A 55 23.27 3.03 -24.18
CA PRO A 55 22.25 2.66 -25.14
C PRO A 55 20.95 3.38 -24.76
N SER A 56 20.44 4.21 -25.67
CA SER A 56 19.12 4.84 -25.55
C SER A 56 18.02 3.85 -25.91
N GLY A 57 18.10 2.63 -25.35
CA GLY A 57 17.15 1.56 -25.61
C GLY A 57 15.76 2.01 -25.19
N LYS A 58 14.86 2.11 -26.18
CA LYS A 58 13.43 2.27 -25.92
C LYS A 58 12.99 1.03 -25.15
N ILE A 59 12.43 1.22 -23.96
CA ILE A 59 11.83 0.14 -23.18
C ILE A 59 10.63 -0.36 -24.00
N ILE A 60 10.72 -1.56 -24.56
CA ILE A 60 9.60 -2.24 -25.22
C ILE A 60 9.02 -3.18 -24.19
N ASP A 61 8.02 -2.70 -23.46
CA ASP A 61 7.32 -3.50 -22.44
C ASP A 61 6.24 -4.34 -23.11
N ASN A 62 6.43 -5.66 -23.19
CA ASN A 62 5.39 -6.62 -23.61
C ASN A 62 4.42 -6.99 -22.48
N VAL A 63 4.51 -6.29 -21.34
CA VAL A 63 3.71 -6.57 -20.15
C VAL A 63 2.68 -5.47 -19.96
N ALA A 64 1.41 -5.85 -19.87
CA ALA A 64 0.36 -4.90 -19.56
C ALA A 64 0.55 -4.36 -18.14
N TYR A 65 0.55 -3.04 -17.98
CA TYR A 65 0.61 -2.41 -16.67
C TYR A 65 -0.22 -1.12 -16.62
N PHE A 66 -0.80 -0.86 -15.46
CA PHE A 66 -1.54 0.34 -15.14
C PHE A 66 -1.10 0.86 -13.78
N GLN A 67 -0.81 2.15 -13.70
CA GLN A 67 -0.78 2.88 -12.44
C GLN A 67 -1.65 4.13 -12.57
N GLY A 68 -2.64 4.24 -11.69
CA GLY A 68 -3.53 5.39 -11.62
C GLY A 68 -3.67 5.89 -10.20
N SER A 69 -3.89 7.20 -10.08
CA SER A 69 -4.13 7.85 -8.81
C SER A 69 -5.22 8.93 -8.93
N ASN A 70 -5.75 9.37 -7.79
CA ASN A 70 -6.74 10.44 -7.77
C ASN A 70 -6.43 11.51 -6.72
N SER A 71 -6.04 12.69 -7.19
CA SER A 71 -5.78 13.88 -6.38
C SER A 71 -7.03 14.71 -6.04
N LYS A 72 -8.23 14.11 -6.12
CA LYS A 72 -9.48 14.69 -5.59
C LYS A 72 -10.13 13.78 -4.55
N ASN A 73 -10.80 14.39 -3.57
CA ASN A 73 -11.63 13.65 -2.61
C ASN A 73 -12.72 12.86 -3.35
N GLN A 74 -12.90 11.59 -2.97
CA GLN A 74 -13.96 10.72 -3.45
C GLN A 74 -14.84 10.34 -2.25
N LEU A 75 -15.78 11.23 -1.94
CA LEU A 75 -16.66 11.09 -0.77
C LEU A 75 -17.75 10.06 -1.04
N GLY A 76 -17.92 9.14 -0.09
CA GLY A 76 -18.78 7.98 -0.26
C GLY A 76 -20.26 8.24 0.00
N GLY A 77 -21.05 7.21 -0.30
CA GLY A 77 -22.38 7.02 0.26
C GLY A 77 -22.54 5.54 0.66
N SER A 78 -23.70 5.14 1.14
CA SER A 78 -23.98 3.74 1.51
C SER A 78 -24.14 2.78 0.33
N LYS A 79 -23.94 3.26 -0.91
CA LYS A 79 -23.93 2.45 -2.13
C LYS A 79 -22.54 2.46 -2.71
N GLY A 80 -22.12 1.33 -3.29
CA GLY A 80 -20.87 1.23 -4.02
C GLY A 80 -20.78 2.29 -5.12
N LYS A 81 -19.65 2.99 -5.16
CA LYS A 81 -19.26 3.93 -6.20
C LYS A 81 -17.96 3.47 -6.83
N VAL A 82 -17.85 3.56 -8.15
CA VAL A 82 -16.58 3.28 -8.84
C VAL A 82 -15.55 4.34 -8.44
N VAL A 83 -14.35 3.88 -8.10
CA VAL A 83 -13.17 4.71 -7.91
C VAL A 83 -12.78 5.32 -9.26
N THR A 84 -12.62 6.63 -9.29
CA THR A 84 -12.15 7.37 -10.48
C THR A 84 -10.66 7.67 -10.37
N TYR A 85 -10.00 7.90 -11.51
CA TYR A 85 -8.60 8.29 -11.59
C TYR A 85 -8.49 9.61 -12.36
N ASN A 86 -7.68 10.54 -11.88
CA ASN A 86 -7.42 11.82 -12.56
C ASN A 86 -5.95 12.01 -12.93
N SER A 87 -5.09 11.09 -12.51
CA SER A 87 -3.72 10.92 -13.00
C SER A 87 -3.54 9.46 -13.42
N ILE A 88 -2.91 9.28 -14.57
CA ILE A 88 -2.42 7.98 -15.04
C ILE A 88 -0.91 8.12 -15.06
N ASP A 89 -0.26 7.55 -14.05
CA ASP A 89 1.18 7.69 -13.83
C ASP A 89 1.96 6.68 -14.68
N GLY A 90 1.30 5.63 -15.18
CA GLY A 90 1.81 4.80 -16.26
C GLY A 90 0.74 3.85 -16.83
N LEU A 91 0.86 3.57 -18.13
CA LEU A 91 -0.15 2.83 -18.89
C LEU A 91 0.50 2.09 -20.07
N ASN A 92 0.35 0.79 -20.08
CA ASN A 92 0.67 -0.06 -21.22
C ASN A 92 -0.39 -1.15 -21.32
N GLU A 93 -1.03 -1.28 -22.49
CA GLU A 93 -1.97 -2.37 -22.79
C GLU A 93 -3.17 -2.45 -21.82
N TYR A 94 -3.69 -1.28 -21.46
CA TYR A 94 -4.99 -1.08 -20.82
C TYR A 94 -5.73 0.07 -21.51
N THR A 95 -7.05 -0.08 -21.64
CA THR A 95 -7.95 1.05 -21.94
C THR A 95 -8.58 1.55 -20.66
N THR A 96 -8.49 2.85 -20.41
CA THR A 96 -9.12 3.50 -19.25
C THR A 96 -10.41 4.21 -19.66
N PHE A 97 -11.51 3.95 -18.96
CA PHE A 97 -12.76 4.66 -19.17
C PHE A 97 -12.92 5.85 -18.21
N PRO A 98 -13.65 6.93 -18.61
CA PRO A 98 -13.85 8.11 -17.75
C PRO A 98 -14.51 7.83 -16.40
N ASN A 99 -15.24 6.72 -16.27
CA ASN A 99 -15.88 6.30 -15.03
C ASN A 99 -14.93 5.59 -14.06
N GLY A 100 -13.65 5.38 -14.43
CA GLY A 100 -12.65 4.68 -13.62
C GLY A 100 -12.54 3.17 -13.88
N THR A 101 -13.39 2.62 -14.75
CA THR A 101 -13.26 1.23 -15.20
C THR A 101 -12.01 1.07 -16.09
N LEU A 102 -11.34 -0.06 -15.96
CA LEU A 102 -10.17 -0.45 -16.75
C LEU A 102 -10.54 -1.66 -17.61
N GLN A 103 -10.09 -1.70 -18.85
CA GLN A 103 -10.23 -2.84 -19.75
C GLN A 103 -8.86 -3.44 -20.06
N THR A 104 -8.73 -4.76 -19.92
CA THR A 104 -7.50 -5.49 -20.24
C THR A 104 -7.37 -5.66 -21.75
N GLU A 105 -6.23 -5.26 -22.33
CA GLU A 105 -5.95 -5.47 -23.77
C GLU A 105 -5.33 -6.85 -24.06
N LYS A 106 -5.02 -7.62 -23.01
CA LYS A 106 -4.44 -8.96 -23.12
C LYS A 106 -5.13 -9.96 -22.21
N THR A 107 -5.15 -11.21 -22.65
CA THR A 107 -5.47 -12.34 -21.77
C THR A 107 -4.26 -12.65 -20.90
N GLY A 108 -4.47 -12.91 -19.61
CA GLY A 108 -3.38 -13.21 -18.70
C GLY A 108 -3.78 -13.39 -17.24
N ILE A 109 -2.76 -13.48 -16.39
CA ILE A 109 -2.86 -13.36 -14.94
C ILE A 109 -2.31 -12.00 -14.54
N TYR A 110 -3.05 -11.34 -13.67
CA TYR A 110 -2.78 -9.99 -13.22
C TYR A 110 -2.64 -9.97 -11.70
N PHE A 111 -1.69 -9.18 -11.23
CA PHE A 111 -1.61 -8.76 -9.83
C PHE A 111 -2.11 -7.33 -9.74
N SER A 112 -3.06 -7.09 -8.85
CA SER A 112 -3.56 -5.75 -8.53
C SER A 112 -3.28 -5.44 -7.07
N MET A 113 -2.91 -4.20 -6.80
CA MET A 113 -2.80 -3.67 -5.45
C MET A 113 -3.29 -2.22 -5.43
N PHE A 114 -3.96 -1.84 -4.33
CA PHE A 114 -4.21 -0.43 -4.05
C PHE A 114 -3.79 -0.03 -2.65
N ALA A 115 -3.49 1.25 -2.50
CA ALA A 115 -3.36 1.94 -1.22
C ALA A 115 -4.30 3.14 -1.25
N ALA A 116 -5.35 3.12 -0.44
CA ALA A 116 -6.40 4.13 -0.40
C ALA A 116 -6.30 4.95 0.88
N GLN A 117 -6.18 6.27 0.72
CA GLN A 117 -6.19 7.19 1.86
C GLN A 117 -7.63 7.41 2.32
N ILE A 118 -7.99 6.89 3.49
CA ILE A 118 -9.34 6.99 4.03
C ILE A 118 -9.40 7.97 5.20
N GLY A 119 -10.49 8.72 5.26
CA GLY A 119 -10.65 9.76 6.28
C GLY A 119 -11.86 10.63 6.03
N SER A 120 -11.90 11.77 6.73
CA SER A 120 -12.87 12.84 6.51
C SER A 120 -12.10 14.14 6.29
N PRO A 121 -12.40 14.96 5.25
CA PRO A 121 -11.67 16.21 4.99
C PRO A 121 -11.66 17.18 6.18
N ASN A 122 -12.72 17.18 7.00
CA ASN A 122 -12.82 17.98 8.22
C ASN A 122 -12.41 17.23 9.50
N ARG A 123 -11.89 16.00 9.37
CA ARG A 123 -11.53 15.07 10.45
C ARG A 123 -12.62 14.79 11.51
N ASN A 124 -13.90 15.08 11.23
CA ASN A 124 -15.01 14.85 12.18
C ASN A 124 -15.78 13.54 11.94
N GLY A 125 -15.48 12.84 10.85
CA GLY A 125 -16.11 11.58 10.48
C GLY A 125 -15.70 10.42 11.38
N LYS A 126 -16.67 9.54 11.68
CA LYS A 126 -16.42 8.20 12.20
C LYS A 126 -17.32 7.21 11.46
N GLY A 127 -16.74 6.11 11.01
CA GLY A 127 -17.45 5.09 10.26
C GLY A 127 -16.47 4.09 9.67
N GLU A 128 -16.91 3.39 8.65
CA GLU A 128 -16.10 2.43 7.93
C GLU A 128 -16.04 2.81 6.45
N VAL A 129 -14.89 2.56 5.85
CA VAL A 129 -14.75 2.56 4.39
C VAL A 129 -14.59 1.12 3.94
N HIS A 130 -15.38 0.75 2.94
CA HIS A 130 -15.38 -0.56 2.32
C HIS A 130 -14.84 -0.39 0.90
N ILE A 131 -13.91 -1.23 0.47
CA ILE A 131 -13.40 -1.24 -0.91
C ILE A 131 -13.36 -2.67 -1.41
N TRP A 132 -13.87 -2.90 -2.62
CA TRP A 132 -13.89 -4.22 -3.27
C TRP A 132 -13.68 -4.12 -4.77
N THR A 133 -13.48 -5.28 -5.40
CA THR A 133 -13.26 -5.39 -6.84
C THR A 133 -14.54 -5.77 -7.57
N GLU A 134 -14.78 -5.15 -8.72
CA GLU A 134 -15.80 -5.54 -9.68
C GLU A 134 -15.14 -5.97 -10.99
N LYS A 135 -15.70 -7.00 -11.60
CA LYS A 135 -15.24 -7.57 -12.86
C LYS A 135 -16.44 -7.78 -13.78
N ASP A 136 -16.39 -7.21 -14.98
CA ASP A 136 -17.51 -7.20 -15.94
C ASP A 136 -18.85 -6.76 -15.34
N GLY A 137 -18.82 -5.69 -14.54
CA GLY A 137 -20.02 -5.14 -13.91
C GLY A 137 -20.58 -6.00 -12.77
N LYS A 138 -19.84 -7.01 -12.29
CA LYS A 138 -20.23 -7.89 -11.18
C LYS A 138 -19.21 -7.83 -10.06
N ASN A 139 -19.68 -7.67 -8.82
CA ASN A 139 -18.79 -7.69 -7.68
C ASN A 139 -18.09 -9.06 -7.56
N GLU A 140 -16.76 -9.05 -7.44
CA GLU A 140 -15.98 -10.26 -7.20
C GLU A 140 -16.23 -10.74 -5.75
N GLN A 141 -16.54 -12.02 -5.60
CA GLN A 141 -16.79 -12.61 -4.28
C GLN A 141 -15.52 -12.54 -3.41
N ASN A 142 -15.69 -12.27 -2.11
CA ASN A 142 -14.61 -12.24 -1.13
C ASN A 142 -13.49 -11.22 -1.45
N SER A 143 -13.81 -10.15 -2.20
CA SER A 143 -12.86 -9.09 -2.56
C SER A 143 -12.96 -7.85 -1.68
N ASN A 144 -13.88 -7.82 -0.71
CA ASN A 144 -14.11 -6.62 0.11
C ASN A 144 -13.10 -6.51 1.26
N SER A 145 -12.71 -5.28 1.59
CA SER A 145 -11.88 -4.93 2.74
C SER A 145 -12.49 -3.74 3.46
N ILE A 146 -12.49 -3.78 4.80
CA ILE A 146 -13.07 -2.75 5.65
C ILE A 146 -11.97 -2.11 6.48
N GLN A 147 -12.05 -0.81 6.67
CA GLN A 147 -11.31 -0.17 7.76
C GLN A 147 -12.14 0.88 8.47
N THR A 148 -12.07 0.83 9.79
CA THR A 148 -12.70 1.82 10.66
C THR A 148 -11.88 3.09 10.67
N VAL A 149 -12.54 4.21 10.36
CA VAL A 149 -11.99 5.55 10.49
C VAL A 149 -12.50 6.17 11.78
N ASN A 150 -11.59 6.59 12.64
CA ASN A 150 -11.90 7.33 13.86
C ASN A 150 -11.90 8.84 13.60
N ARG A 151 -12.55 9.61 14.50
CA ARG A 151 -12.47 11.07 14.44
C ARG A 151 -11.03 11.51 14.64
N GLY A 152 -10.61 12.54 13.92
CA GLY A 152 -9.26 13.08 13.99
C GLY A 152 -8.23 12.31 13.18
N THR A 153 -8.56 11.11 12.68
CA THR A 153 -7.59 10.19 12.08
C THR A 153 -7.78 10.03 10.58
N THR A 154 -6.66 9.79 9.93
CA THR A 154 -6.51 9.41 8.54
C THR A 154 -5.73 8.09 8.55
N SER A 155 -6.15 7.12 7.74
CA SER A 155 -5.49 5.81 7.67
C SER A 155 -5.39 5.34 6.22
N VAL A 156 -4.55 4.34 5.98
CA VAL A 156 -4.44 3.71 4.65
C VAL A 156 -5.09 2.34 4.67
N LEU A 157 -6.04 2.14 3.75
CA LEU A 157 -6.63 0.84 3.45
C LEU A 157 -5.87 0.21 2.28
N VAL A 158 -5.46 -1.04 2.45
CA VAL A 158 -4.65 -1.78 1.47
C VAL A 158 -5.35 -3.07 1.10
N TYR A 159 -5.20 -3.45 -0.16
CA TYR A 159 -5.71 -4.70 -0.69
C TYR A 159 -4.82 -5.17 -1.82
N SER A 160 -4.70 -6.47 -1.97
CA SER A 160 -4.05 -7.12 -3.10
C SER A 160 -4.91 -8.23 -3.67
N SER A 161 -4.80 -8.46 -4.97
CA SER A 161 -5.47 -9.57 -5.64
C SER A 161 -4.63 -10.15 -6.77
N VAL A 162 -4.77 -11.46 -7.00
CA VAL A 162 -4.27 -12.14 -8.20
C VAL A 162 -5.45 -12.75 -8.93
N PHE A 163 -5.73 -12.26 -10.13
CA PHE A 163 -6.86 -12.71 -10.92
C PHE A 163 -6.47 -13.01 -12.36
N GLN A 164 -7.20 -13.94 -12.96
CA GLN A 164 -7.17 -14.17 -14.40
C GLN A 164 -8.09 -13.16 -15.09
N ALA A 165 -7.65 -12.55 -16.19
CA ALA A 165 -8.55 -11.79 -17.05
C ALA A 165 -8.34 -12.15 -18.53
N SER A 166 -9.43 -12.15 -19.29
CA SER A 166 -9.41 -12.27 -20.76
C SER A 166 -9.18 -10.90 -21.40
N MET A 167 -8.77 -10.87 -22.67
CA MET A 167 -8.85 -9.64 -23.46
C MET A 167 -10.29 -9.07 -23.42
N ASP A 168 -10.39 -7.74 -23.40
CA ASP A 168 -11.62 -6.95 -23.33
C ASP A 168 -12.40 -7.04 -22.01
N GLN A 169 -11.94 -7.82 -21.04
CA GLN A 169 -12.54 -7.90 -19.72
C GLN A 169 -12.35 -6.59 -18.95
N THR A 170 -13.38 -6.19 -18.22
CA THR A 170 -13.35 -4.95 -17.44
C THR A 170 -13.12 -5.23 -15.96
N VAL A 171 -12.34 -4.38 -15.31
CA VAL A 171 -12.07 -4.40 -13.87
C VAL A 171 -12.27 -2.99 -13.31
N ALA A 172 -12.90 -2.88 -12.16
CA ALA A 172 -13.10 -1.63 -11.43
C ALA A 172 -12.91 -1.84 -9.93
N LEU A 173 -12.47 -0.80 -9.23
CA LEU A 173 -12.54 -0.74 -7.77
C LEU A 173 -13.80 0.02 -7.39
N LEU A 174 -14.56 -0.52 -6.44
CA LEU A 174 -15.71 0.15 -5.84
C LEU A 174 -15.40 0.48 -4.40
N TYR A 175 -16.01 1.56 -3.91
CA TYR A 175 -16.00 1.89 -2.49
C TYR A 175 -17.38 2.30 -2.00
N SER A 176 -17.67 2.03 -0.73
CA SER A 176 -18.82 2.55 0.00
C SER A 176 -18.38 3.04 1.37
N VAL A 177 -19.27 3.77 2.04
CA VAL A 177 -19.06 4.20 3.42
C VAL A 177 -20.26 3.86 4.30
N SER A 178 -19.99 3.26 5.44
CA SER A 178 -20.96 3.09 6.52
C SER A 178 -20.66 4.19 7.56
N THR A 179 -21.65 5.01 7.93
CA THR A 179 -21.42 6.11 8.88
C THR A 179 -22.18 5.84 10.16
N ILE A 180 -21.49 5.99 11.29
CA ILE A 180 -22.09 5.72 12.61
C ILE A 180 -22.88 6.96 13.11
N ASN A 181 -22.72 8.14 12.50
CA ASN A 181 -23.29 9.41 12.99
C ASN A 181 -23.73 10.42 11.90
N LYS A 182 -24.28 9.98 10.77
CA LYS A 182 -24.72 10.87 9.65
C LYS A 182 -23.62 11.79 9.08
N CYS A 183 -22.35 11.47 9.26
CA CYS A 183 -21.26 12.29 8.75
C CYS A 183 -21.08 12.04 7.25
N THR A 184 -21.56 12.93 6.40
CA THR A 184 -21.55 12.77 4.93
C THR A 184 -20.17 12.98 4.30
N SER A 185 -19.15 13.31 5.09
CA SER A 185 -17.81 13.66 4.61
C SER A 185 -16.78 12.53 4.70
N LEU A 186 -17.18 11.29 5.00
CA LEU A 186 -16.27 10.14 5.00
C LEU A 186 -16.05 9.62 3.57
N GLY A 187 -14.83 9.21 3.25
CA GLY A 187 -14.51 8.56 1.98
C GLY A 187 -13.01 8.45 1.74
N LEU A 188 -12.65 8.42 0.46
CA LEU A 188 -11.25 8.49 0.03
C LEU A 188 -10.85 9.96 -0.02
N ILE A 189 -9.81 10.35 0.71
CA ILE A 189 -9.46 11.75 0.93
C ILE A 189 -8.07 12.10 0.41
N VAL A 190 -7.92 13.33 -0.05
CA VAL A 190 -6.66 13.91 -0.47
C VAL A 190 -6.14 14.79 0.63
N THR A 191 -4.82 14.75 0.82
CA THR A 191 -4.12 15.72 1.68
C THR A 191 -3.07 16.45 0.85
N GLU A 192 -3.03 17.77 0.98
CA GLU A 192 -2.02 18.63 0.35
C GLU A 192 -1.12 19.18 1.46
N PRO A 193 -0.11 18.41 1.88
CA PRO A 193 0.81 18.88 2.90
C PRO A 193 1.75 19.96 2.32
N GLU A 194 2.31 20.80 3.19
CA GLU A 194 3.01 22.03 2.77
C GLU A 194 4.36 21.75 2.07
N TYR A 195 5.05 20.68 2.45
CA TYR A 195 6.44 20.42 2.04
C TYR A 195 6.65 19.05 1.39
N GLU A 196 5.59 18.26 1.23
CA GLU A 196 5.61 16.90 0.71
C GLU A 196 4.73 16.79 -0.54
N PRO A 197 4.89 15.72 -1.35
CA PRO A 197 3.99 15.49 -2.48
C PRO A 197 2.54 15.36 -2.02
N ILE A 198 1.61 15.67 -2.93
CA ILE A 198 0.18 15.42 -2.71
C ILE A 198 -0.02 13.96 -2.32
N VAL A 199 -0.85 13.74 -1.31
CA VAL A 199 -1.34 12.44 -0.88
C VAL A 199 -2.63 12.17 -1.64
N PRO A 200 -2.61 11.36 -2.71
CA PRO A 200 -3.81 11.06 -3.46
C PRO A 200 -4.79 10.25 -2.60
N SER A 201 -6.08 10.33 -2.94
CA SER A 201 -7.12 9.55 -2.29
C SER A 201 -6.94 8.05 -2.49
N ILE A 202 -6.29 7.64 -3.58
CA ILE A 202 -5.96 6.26 -3.88
C ILE A 202 -4.81 6.19 -4.88
N ILE A 203 -4.00 5.15 -4.75
CA ILE A 203 -3.00 4.71 -5.73
C ILE A 203 -3.33 3.26 -6.08
N THR A 204 -3.63 2.98 -7.35
CA THR A 204 -3.92 1.63 -7.85
C THR A 204 -2.86 1.23 -8.85
N THR A 205 -2.29 0.04 -8.67
CA THR A 205 -1.34 -0.56 -9.60
C THR A 205 -1.85 -1.92 -10.02
N ILE A 206 -1.90 -2.17 -11.32
CA ILE A 206 -2.21 -3.49 -11.90
C ILE A 206 -1.08 -3.85 -12.85
N ILE A 207 -0.51 -5.04 -12.68
CA ILE A 207 0.56 -5.56 -13.52
C ILE A 207 0.17 -6.95 -14.02
N GLN A 208 0.36 -7.20 -15.31
CA GLN A 208 0.28 -8.53 -15.86
C GLN A 208 1.50 -9.31 -15.37
N ILE A 209 1.25 -10.33 -14.55
CA ILE A 209 2.31 -11.24 -14.09
C ILE A 209 2.45 -12.43 -15.03
N SER A 210 1.49 -12.63 -15.94
CA SER A 210 1.53 -13.72 -16.90
C SER A 210 0.67 -13.56 -18.15
N ASP A 211 1.22 -13.78 -19.35
CA ASP A 211 0.45 -13.85 -20.62
C ASP A 211 -0.32 -15.16 -20.81
N GLY A 212 -0.03 -16.18 -19.99
CA GLY A 212 -0.63 -17.50 -20.12
C GLY A 212 -1.08 -18.03 -18.77
N ILE A 213 -2.35 -18.44 -18.68
CA ILE A 213 -3.01 -18.85 -17.45
C ILE A 213 -2.29 -20.00 -16.73
N ASN A 214 -1.55 -20.85 -17.46
CA ASN A 214 -0.88 -22.02 -16.88
C ASN A 214 0.65 -21.91 -16.80
N THR A 215 1.23 -20.74 -17.11
CA THR A 215 2.69 -20.63 -17.32
C THR A 215 3.50 -20.42 -16.05
N ILE A 216 2.94 -19.80 -15.02
CA ILE A 216 3.60 -19.63 -13.72
C ILE A 216 2.73 -20.14 -12.57
N PRO A 217 3.34 -20.62 -11.49
CA PRO A 217 2.61 -20.86 -10.26
C PRO A 217 2.09 -19.55 -9.66
N TYR A 218 0.81 -19.55 -9.25
CA TYR A 218 0.17 -18.46 -8.52
C TYR A 218 -1.01 -18.97 -7.72
N ALA A 219 -1.42 -18.22 -6.70
CA ALA A 219 -2.67 -18.44 -6.00
C ALA A 219 -3.20 -17.15 -5.36
N GLU A 220 -4.52 -17.08 -5.23
CA GLU A 220 -5.23 -16.14 -4.38
C GLU A 220 -6.09 -16.95 -3.41
N LEU A 221 -5.64 -17.01 -2.16
CA LEU A 221 -6.30 -17.76 -1.09
C LEU A 221 -6.99 -16.80 -0.14
N PHE A 222 -8.10 -17.22 0.44
CA PHE A 222 -8.77 -16.44 1.48
C PHE A 222 -9.44 -17.33 2.52
N SER A 223 -9.71 -16.72 3.67
CA SER A 223 -10.51 -17.34 4.73
C SER A 223 -11.77 -16.54 4.95
N THR A 224 -12.94 -17.18 4.82
CA THR A 224 -14.23 -16.56 5.12
C THR A 224 -14.62 -16.67 6.59
N LYS A 225 -13.70 -17.16 7.44
CA LYS A 225 -13.93 -17.42 8.86
C LYS A 225 -13.15 -16.45 9.74
N THR A 226 -13.80 -15.99 10.80
CA THR A 226 -13.13 -15.36 11.92
C THR A 226 -12.25 -16.38 12.66
N GLN A 227 -11.00 -16.02 12.91
CA GLN A 227 -10.00 -16.82 13.62
C GLN A 227 -9.38 -15.94 14.70
N LEU A 228 -9.81 -16.15 15.95
CA LEU A 228 -9.32 -15.42 17.11
C LEU A 228 -8.05 -16.05 17.65
N ALA A 229 -7.19 -15.24 18.26
CA ALA A 229 -5.94 -15.71 18.85
C ALA A 229 -6.23 -16.61 20.07
N ASN A 230 -5.70 -17.83 20.04
CA ASN A 230 -5.75 -18.81 21.12
C ASN A 230 -4.35 -19.05 21.72
N SER A 231 -3.28 -18.80 20.96
CA SER A 231 -1.88 -19.01 21.33
C SER A 231 -1.00 -17.81 20.95
N ASN A 232 0.31 -17.94 21.16
CA ASN A 232 1.29 -16.91 20.77
C ASN A 232 1.73 -17.04 19.30
N SER A 233 1.21 -18.01 18.54
CA SER A 233 1.60 -18.25 17.14
C SER A 233 0.54 -19.12 16.45
N ASP A 234 -0.66 -18.59 16.29
CA ASP A 234 -1.73 -19.29 15.58
C ASP A 234 -1.49 -19.25 14.07
N VAL A 235 -1.73 -20.37 13.40
CA VAL A 235 -1.63 -20.45 11.94
C VAL A 235 -3.01 -20.23 11.34
N ILE A 236 -3.09 -19.31 10.38
CA ILE A 236 -4.31 -19.00 9.66
C ILE A 236 -4.63 -20.14 8.69
N THR A 237 -5.87 -20.64 8.75
CA THR A 237 -6.41 -21.61 7.80
C THR A 237 -7.22 -20.90 6.71
N PHE A 238 -7.20 -21.48 5.50
CA PHE A 238 -7.89 -20.95 4.32
C PHE A 238 -8.96 -21.94 3.88
N ASP A 239 -10.19 -21.47 3.67
CA ASP A 239 -11.32 -22.31 3.27
C ASP A 239 -11.70 -22.17 1.80
N SER A 240 -11.13 -21.20 1.09
CA SER A 240 -11.43 -20.93 -0.32
C SER A 240 -10.26 -20.27 -1.06
N PHE A 241 -10.35 -20.28 -2.39
CA PHE A 241 -9.44 -19.61 -3.31
C PHE A 241 -10.22 -19.16 -4.56
N SER A 242 -9.85 -18.02 -5.14
CA SER A 242 -10.42 -17.48 -6.39
C SER A 242 -9.56 -17.83 -7.60
N ALA A 243 -8.26 -18.04 -7.37
CA ALA A 243 -7.29 -18.36 -8.40
C ALA A 243 -6.25 -19.33 -7.84
N ASN A 244 -5.91 -20.39 -8.58
CA ASN A 244 -4.82 -21.29 -8.21
C ASN A 244 -4.28 -22.00 -9.46
N ASN A 245 -2.98 -21.88 -9.68
CA ASN A 245 -2.24 -22.68 -10.65
C ASN A 245 -0.96 -23.19 -9.99
N LYS A 246 -0.74 -24.51 -10.00
CA LYS A 246 0.49 -25.18 -9.55
C LYS A 246 0.91 -24.96 -8.08
N ILE A 247 0.11 -24.28 -7.26
CA ILE A 247 0.30 -24.20 -5.81
C ILE A 247 -0.58 -25.27 -5.14
N ASN A 248 0.02 -26.12 -4.29
CA ASN A 248 -0.74 -27.14 -3.57
C ASN A 248 -1.45 -26.52 -2.36
N THR A 249 -2.77 -26.50 -2.42
CA THR A 249 -3.63 -25.95 -1.36
C THR A 249 -4.42 -27.02 -0.60
N LYS A 250 -4.13 -28.32 -0.79
CA LYS A 250 -4.89 -29.41 -0.14
C LYS A 250 -4.90 -29.32 1.39
N ASN A 251 -3.81 -28.83 1.97
CA ASN A 251 -3.63 -28.77 3.42
C ASN A 251 -3.99 -27.40 4.03
N THR A 252 -4.30 -26.38 3.22
CA THR A 252 -4.57 -25.02 3.72
C THR A 252 -5.77 -24.95 4.65
N LYS A 253 -6.77 -25.82 4.45
CA LYS A 253 -7.97 -25.95 5.30
C LYS A 253 -7.70 -26.52 6.69
N HIS A 254 -6.61 -27.27 6.84
CA HIS A 254 -6.33 -28.03 8.06
C HIS A 254 -5.21 -27.42 8.89
N ASN A 255 -4.16 -26.94 8.23
CA ASN A 255 -2.96 -26.43 8.90
C ASN A 255 -2.38 -25.17 8.24
N GLY A 256 -3.13 -24.51 7.35
CA GLY A 256 -2.69 -23.26 6.72
C GLY A 256 -1.50 -23.39 5.75
N ASN A 257 -1.04 -24.61 5.45
CA ASN A 257 0.12 -24.81 4.58
C ASN A 257 -0.19 -24.47 3.13
N ILE A 258 0.50 -23.46 2.61
CA ILE A 258 0.61 -23.14 1.18
C ILE A 258 1.88 -23.83 0.67
N GLU A 259 1.73 -24.92 -0.07
CA GLU A 259 2.86 -25.75 -0.52
C GLU A 259 3.22 -25.44 -1.98
N TYR A 260 4.51 -25.19 -2.21
CA TYR A 260 5.04 -24.73 -3.49
C TYR A 260 5.68 -25.90 -4.24
N ASN A 261 5.08 -26.34 -5.34
CA ASN A 261 5.54 -27.53 -6.07
C ASN A 261 6.71 -27.28 -7.04
N GLU A 262 7.06 -26.00 -7.28
CA GLU A 262 8.11 -25.63 -8.21
C GLU A 262 9.10 -24.68 -7.50
N GLU A 263 10.40 -24.96 -7.64
CA GLU A 263 11.43 -24.02 -7.20
C GLU A 263 11.30 -22.69 -7.95
N GLY A 264 11.54 -21.59 -7.24
CA GLY A 264 11.50 -20.26 -7.84
C GLY A 264 11.60 -19.14 -6.82
N ILE A 265 11.53 -17.91 -7.31
CA ILE A 265 11.40 -16.71 -6.49
C ILE A 265 9.93 -16.32 -6.51
N TYR A 266 9.35 -16.18 -5.33
CA TYR A 266 7.92 -15.89 -5.16
C TYR A 266 7.74 -14.57 -4.45
N PHE A 267 6.80 -13.76 -4.93
CA PHE A 267 6.22 -12.67 -4.15
C PHE A 267 4.98 -13.21 -3.43
N ILE A 268 4.90 -12.93 -2.13
CA ILE A 268 3.79 -13.33 -1.26
C ILE A 268 3.38 -12.11 -0.46
N ILE A 269 2.09 -11.80 -0.46
CA ILE A 269 1.49 -10.75 0.38
C ILE A 269 0.24 -11.29 1.06
N ALA A 270 0.15 -11.05 2.37
CA ALA A 270 -0.99 -11.34 3.21
C ALA A 270 -1.64 -10.02 3.62
N CYS A 271 -2.93 -9.84 3.32
CA CYS A 271 -3.76 -8.73 3.77
C CYS A 271 -4.82 -9.27 4.73
N ALA A 272 -4.61 -9.13 6.04
CA ALA A 272 -5.48 -9.64 7.07
C ALA A 272 -6.43 -8.55 7.59
N GLN A 273 -7.73 -8.83 7.60
CA GLN A 273 -8.72 -8.01 8.29
C GLN A 273 -8.62 -8.30 9.79
N VAL A 274 -8.07 -7.37 10.56
CA VAL A 274 -7.85 -7.52 12.01
C VAL A 274 -8.88 -6.72 12.81
N GLY A 275 -9.32 -7.27 13.94
CA GLY A 275 -10.33 -6.66 14.80
C GLY A 275 -10.75 -7.56 15.97
N SER A 276 -11.82 -7.17 16.66
CA SER A 276 -12.43 -7.99 17.73
C SER A 276 -13.47 -8.97 17.18
N GLY A 277 -13.63 -10.10 17.86
CA GLY A 277 -14.71 -11.04 17.59
C GLY A 277 -16.09 -10.40 17.72
N ILE A 278 -17.10 -11.06 17.15
CA ILE A 278 -18.51 -10.62 17.21
C ILE A 278 -18.89 -10.37 18.68
N ASP A 279 -19.55 -9.24 18.94
CA ASP A 279 -19.99 -8.78 20.26
C ASP A 279 -18.88 -8.55 21.30
N SER A 280 -17.64 -8.32 20.86
CA SER A 280 -16.54 -7.94 21.74
C SER A 280 -16.08 -6.50 21.52
N ASP A 281 -15.86 -5.80 22.63
CA ASP A 281 -15.23 -4.47 22.75
C ASP A 281 -13.72 -4.56 23.03
N ALA A 282 -13.11 -5.69 22.67
CA ALA A 282 -11.69 -5.92 22.96
C ALA A 282 -10.80 -4.90 22.25
N SER A 283 -9.72 -4.56 22.93
CA SER A 283 -8.62 -3.77 22.39
C SER A 283 -7.29 -4.44 22.75
N GLY A 284 -6.25 -4.08 22.00
CA GLY A 284 -4.95 -4.71 22.08
C GLY A 284 -4.25 -4.67 20.72
N ASP A 285 -3.16 -5.41 20.61
CA ASP A 285 -2.34 -5.48 19.41
C ASP A 285 -2.56 -6.83 18.73
N VAL A 286 -2.65 -6.82 17.40
CA VAL A 286 -2.64 -8.02 16.57
C VAL A 286 -1.35 -8.02 15.78
N HIS A 287 -0.67 -9.16 15.80
CA HIS A 287 0.60 -9.39 15.13
C HIS A 287 0.39 -10.32 13.95
N LEU A 288 1.11 -10.12 12.85
CA LEU A 288 1.00 -10.92 11.62
C LEU A 288 2.38 -11.12 11.00
N TRP A 289 2.76 -12.37 10.75
CA TRP A 289 4.04 -12.72 10.13
C TRP A 289 3.94 -13.99 9.28
N MET A 290 5.03 -14.36 8.63
CA MET A 290 5.11 -15.56 7.80
C MET A 290 5.98 -16.64 8.45
N LYS A 291 5.65 -17.90 8.20
CA LYS A 291 6.51 -19.04 8.50
C LYS A 291 6.93 -19.74 7.22
N LEU A 292 8.17 -20.24 7.20
CA LEU A 292 8.70 -21.14 6.18
C LEU A 292 9.03 -22.47 6.86
N ASN A 293 8.40 -23.55 6.41
CA ASN A 293 8.61 -24.90 6.93
C ASN A 293 8.50 -24.95 8.47
N ASP A 294 7.38 -24.43 8.99
CA ASP A 294 7.03 -24.33 10.42
C ASP A 294 7.95 -23.44 11.28
N LYS A 295 8.89 -22.71 10.66
CA LYS A 295 9.77 -21.75 11.34
C LYS A 295 9.39 -20.31 11.00
N ASP A 296 9.41 -19.44 11.99
CA ASP A 296 9.18 -18.01 11.79
C ASP A 296 10.19 -17.43 10.80
N MET A 297 9.68 -16.72 9.80
CA MET A 297 10.52 -15.97 8.87
C MET A 297 10.98 -14.68 9.55
N PRO A 298 12.30 -14.41 9.59
CA PRO A 298 12.81 -13.17 10.15
C PRO A 298 12.23 -11.97 9.37
N ASN A 299 12.07 -10.85 10.06
CA ASN A 299 11.72 -9.56 9.46
C ASN A 299 10.40 -9.55 8.67
N SER A 300 9.48 -10.45 8.98
CA SER A 300 8.15 -10.53 8.37
C SER A 300 7.02 -10.09 9.29
N ASN A 301 7.32 -9.75 10.55
CA ASN A 301 6.29 -9.41 11.53
C ASN A 301 5.80 -7.96 11.35
N THR A 302 4.52 -7.76 11.62
CA THR A 302 3.85 -6.46 11.61
C THR A 302 2.84 -6.40 12.74
N ILE A 303 2.62 -5.21 13.29
CA ILE A 303 1.71 -4.97 14.42
C ILE A 303 0.67 -3.93 14.04
N GLN A 304 -0.58 -4.20 14.44
CA GLN A 304 -1.66 -3.23 14.41
C GLN A 304 -2.36 -3.19 15.77
N THR A 305 -2.42 -1.98 16.36
CA THR A 305 -3.27 -1.74 17.52
C THR A 305 -4.73 -1.64 17.08
N ILE A 306 -5.58 -2.42 17.73
CA ILE A 306 -7.03 -2.47 17.56
C ILE A 306 -7.70 -1.79 18.75
N ARG A 307 -8.51 -0.78 18.46
CA ARG A 307 -9.41 -0.16 19.43
C ARG A 307 -10.75 -0.89 19.45
N SER A 308 -11.45 -0.79 20.57
CA SER A 308 -12.80 -1.34 20.73
C SER A 308 -13.71 -1.01 19.55
N GLY A 309 -14.27 -2.05 18.92
CA GLY A 309 -15.19 -1.93 17.79
C GLY A 309 -14.58 -1.32 16.53
N SER A 310 -13.26 -1.36 16.39
CA SER A 310 -12.55 -0.95 15.18
C SER A 310 -12.01 -2.16 14.44
N THR A 311 -11.95 -2.02 13.12
CA THR A 311 -11.31 -2.97 12.21
C THR A 311 -10.21 -2.25 11.44
N SER A 312 -9.15 -2.97 11.09
CA SER A 312 -8.08 -2.48 10.22
C SER A 312 -7.61 -3.59 9.28
N VAL A 313 -6.84 -3.24 8.27
CA VAL A 313 -6.09 -4.21 7.46
C VAL A 313 -4.64 -4.18 7.90
N LEU A 314 -4.11 -5.34 8.27
CA LEU A 314 -2.72 -5.56 8.60
C LEU A 314 -2.07 -6.34 7.46
N ILE A 315 -0.93 -5.87 6.98
CA ILE A 315 -0.23 -6.50 5.85
C ILE A 315 1.12 -7.08 6.26
N SER A 316 1.48 -8.20 5.64
CA SER A 316 2.84 -8.76 5.68
C SER A 316 3.19 -9.24 4.29
N GLN A 317 4.35 -8.83 3.76
CA GLN A 317 4.81 -9.19 2.42
C GLN A 317 6.26 -9.68 2.41
N THR A 318 6.59 -10.54 1.45
CA THR A 318 7.96 -11.02 1.23
C THR A 318 8.21 -11.38 -0.24
N ILE A 319 9.47 -11.22 -0.67
CA ILE A 319 10.01 -11.94 -1.83
C ILE A 319 10.99 -12.98 -1.32
N ILE A 320 10.73 -14.25 -1.62
CA ILE A 320 11.52 -15.37 -1.12
C ILE A 320 11.81 -16.40 -2.19
N LYS A 321 13.02 -16.98 -2.14
CA LYS A 321 13.36 -18.16 -2.93
C LYS A 321 12.83 -19.41 -2.22
N LEU A 322 11.94 -20.15 -2.88
CA LEU A 322 11.36 -21.39 -2.39
C LEU A 322 11.85 -22.57 -3.22
N LYS A 323 12.07 -23.69 -2.57
CA LYS A 323 12.31 -25.00 -3.18
C LYS A 323 10.99 -25.73 -3.39
N SER A 324 11.01 -26.77 -4.21
CA SER A 324 9.88 -27.70 -4.31
C SER A 324 9.54 -28.29 -2.93
N ASN A 325 8.26 -28.32 -2.61
CA ASN A 325 7.65 -28.78 -1.37
C ASN A 325 7.92 -27.88 -0.14
N ASP A 326 8.52 -26.70 -0.32
CA ASP A 326 8.54 -25.70 0.75
C ASP A 326 7.10 -25.28 1.08
N LYS A 327 6.86 -25.03 2.37
CA LYS A 327 5.55 -24.65 2.91
C LYS A 327 5.64 -23.26 3.51
N VAL A 328 4.76 -22.37 3.06
CA VAL A 328 4.55 -21.08 3.70
C VAL A 328 3.25 -21.13 4.50
N GLN A 329 3.29 -20.59 5.71
CA GLN A 329 2.10 -20.36 6.54
C GLN A 329 2.03 -18.87 6.89
N ILE A 330 0.83 -18.37 7.14
CA ILE A 330 0.62 -17.05 7.75
C ILE A 330 0.29 -17.28 9.21
N ALA A 331 1.09 -16.70 10.09
CA ALA A 331 0.93 -16.80 11.54
C ALA A 331 0.47 -15.46 12.11
N PHE A 332 -0.28 -15.53 13.22
CA PHE A 332 -0.74 -14.36 13.95
C PHE A 332 -0.77 -14.63 15.45
N SER A 333 -0.73 -13.56 16.22
CA SER A 333 -0.94 -13.56 17.68
C SER A 333 -1.70 -12.30 18.08
N SER A 334 -2.09 -12.21 19.34
CA SER A 334 -2.69 -11.01 19.89
C SER A 334 -2.42 -10.88 21.39
N THR A 335 -2.30 -9.65 21.87
CA THR A 335 -2.25 -9.35 23.31
C THR A 335 -3.58 -9.59 24.03
N ASN A 336 -4.67 -9.75 23.26
CA ASN A 336 -6.01 -10.09 23.76
C ASN A 336 -6.64 -11.20 22.90
N LYS A 337 -6.98 -12.34 23.53
CA LYS A 337 -7.54 -13.52 22.86
C LYS A 337 -8.91 -13.32 22.20
N LYS A 338 -9.57 -12.18 22.45
CA LYS A 338 -10.80 -11.79 21.74
C LYS A 338 -10.54 -11.03 20.44
N LEU A 339 -9.28 -10.78 20.10
CA LEU A 339 -8.85 -10.23 18.81
C LEU A 339 -8.28 -11.34 17.92
N GLY A 340 -8.23 -11.07 16.62
CA GLY A 340 -7.57 -11.92 15.63
C GLY A 340 -7.89 -11.42 14.23
N VAL A 341 -7.97 -12.36 13.29
CA VAL A 341 -8.41 -12.08 11.92
C VAL A 341 -9.92 -12.33 11.81
N ILE A 342 -10.67 -11.35 11.32
CA ILE A 342 -12.13 -11.30 11.42
C ILE A 342 -12.77 -11.27 10.03
N ALA A 343 -13.74 -12.15 9.80
CA ALA A 343 -14.54 -12.12 8.58
C ALA A 343 -15.88 -11.43 8.85
N SER A 344 -16.44 -10.81 7.83
CA SER A 344 -17.79 -10.22 7.91
C SER A 344 -18.54 -10.32 6.59
N GLN A 345 -19.86 -10.17 6.66
CA GLN A 345 -20.74 -10.20 5.49
C GLN A 345 -21.63 -8.97 5.47
N PRO A 346 -21.13 -7.82 4.97
CA PRO A 346 -21.95 -6.62 4.83
C PRO A 346 -23.11 -6.86 3.86
N LYS A 347 -24.20 -6.11 4.05
CA LYS A 347 -25.41 -6.24 3.22
C LYS A 347 -25.21 -5.56 1.88
N ASN A 348 -25.50 -6.27 0.79
CA ASN A 348 -25.40 -5.81 -0.61
C ASN A 348 -23.96 -5.56 -1.11
N GLU A 349 -22.96 -6.06 -0.40
CA GLU A 349 -21.54 -5.97 -0.78
C GLU A 349 -20.94 -7.38 -0.71
N PRO A 350 -19.79 -7.63 -1.36
CA PRO A 350 -19.09 -8.90 -1.20
C PRO A 350 -18.71 -9.16 0.25
N ALA A 351 -18.55 -10.45 0.56
CA ALA A 351 -17.96 -10.88 1.83
C ALA A 351 -16.59 -10.21 2.04
N VAL A 352 -16.30 -9.92 3.30
CA VAL A 352 -15.00 -9.46 3.76
C VAL A 352 -14.32 -10.68 4.37
N PRO A 353 -13.39 -11.32 3.65
CA PRO A 353 -12.64 -12.42 4.22
C PRO A 353 -11.76 -11.91 5.37
N SER A 354 -11.45 -12.78 6.34
CA SER A 354 -10.54 -12.47 7.42
C SER A 354 -9.10 -12.28 6.95
N ILE A 355 -8.74 -12.90 5.82
CA ILE A 355 -7.46 -12.71 5.18
C ILE A 355 -7.58 -12.98 3.68
N ILE A 356 -6.76 -12.28 2.90
CA ILE A 356 -6.45 -12.58 1.50
C ILE A 356 -4.94 -12.77 1.40
N VAL A 357 -4.51 -13.86 0.76
CA VAL A 357 -3.11 -14.11 0.43
C VAL A 357 -2.98 -14.19 -1.08
N SER A 358 -2.20 -13.27 -1.63
CA SER A 358 -1.79 -13.28 -3.03
C SER A 358 -0.37 -13.79 -3.12
N THR A 359 -0.13 -14.80 -3.95
CA THR A 359 1.20 -15.34 -4.20
C THR A 359 1.40 -15.67 -5.68
N PHE A 360 2.58 -15.38 -6.21
CA PHE A 360 2.96 -15.78 -7.56
C PHE A 360 4.46 -15.89 -7.71
N ARG A 361 4.89 -16.79 -8.61
CA ARG A 361 6.29 -16.88 -9.01
C ARG A 361 6.63 -15.69 -9.88
N LEU A 362 7.69 -14.97 -9.54
CA LEU A 362 8.26 -13.95 -10.41
C LEU A 362 8.76 -14.62 -11.70
N ARG A 363 8.46 -14.03 -12.86
CA ARG A 363 8.83 -14.58 -14.18
C ARG A 363 10.25 -14.18 -14.59
N HIS A 364 10.94 -15.05 -15.35
CA HIS A 364 12.08 -14.65 -16.19
C HIS A 364 12.21 -15.54 -17.43
N GLN A 365 12.68 -14.96 -18.54
CA GLN A 365 13.42 -15.66 -19.60
C GLN A 365 14.94 -15.65 -19.28
N GLY A 366 15.48 -16.61 -18.52
CA GLY A 366 16.91 -16.67 -18.14
C GLY A 366 17.20 -16.77 -16.63
N ASP A 367 18.48 -16.59 -16.24
CA ASP A 367 19.01 -17.06 -14.95
C ASP A 367 18.73 -16.20 -13.70
N ALA A 368 18.25 -14.94 -13.79
CA ALA A 368 18.21 -14.07 -12.59
C ALA A 368 17.27 -12.85 -12.64
N ILE A 369 16.18 -12.85 -11.86
CA ILE A 369 15.18 -11.76 -11.82
C ILE A 369 15.69 -10.62 -10.96
N PRO A 370 15.65 -9.36 -11.42
CA PRO A 370 15.91 -8.23 -10.54
C PRO A 370 14.83 -8.13 -9.46
N TYR A 371 15.22 -8.40 -8.21
CA TYR A 371 14.36 -8.23 -7.05
C TYR A 371 15.13 -7.81 -5.80
N ALA A 372 14.41 -7.25 -4.85
CA ALA A 372 14.88 -6.91 -3.52
C ALA A 372 13.79 -7.16 -2.48
N GLN A 373 14.13 -7.87 -1.42
CA GLN A 373 13.43 -7.91 -0.15
C GLN A 373 14.37 -7.29 0.88
N LEU A 374 13.93 -6.22 1.50
CA LEU A 374 14.74 -5.40 2.38
C LEU A 374 13.96 -5.05 3.64
N SER A 375 14.67 -4.81 4.74
CA SER A 375 14.06 -4.37 5.98
C SER A 375 15.00 -3.52 6.83
N SER A 376 14.46 -2.91 7.89
CA SER A 376 15.27 -2.17 8.87
C SER A 376 15.01 -2.65 10.30
N SER A 377 16.08 -3.00 11.00
CA SER A 377 16.02 -3.40 12.41
C SER A 377 15.97 -2.22 13.38
N LYS A 378 16.03 -0.99 12.85
CA LYS A 378 16.24 0.23 13.63
C LYS A 378 14.98 1.08 13.65
N SER A 379 14.61 1.55 14.84
CA SER A 379 13.64 2.64 14.98
C SER A 379 14.22 3.95 14.45
N GLN A 380 13.39 4.74 13.78
CA GLN A 380 13.77 5.96 13.06
C GLN A 380 12.74 7.06 13.34
N TRP A 381 13.05 7.92 14.30
CA TRP A 381 12.13 8.97 14.74
C TRP A 381 12.01 10.12 13.74
N GLY A 382 10.77 10.48 13.43
CA GLY A 382 10.44 11.51 12.45
C GLY A 382 10.75 12.93 12.92
N CYS A 383 10.68 13.86 11.99
CA CYS A 383 10.56 15.28 12.23
C CYS A 383 9.81 15.93 11.06
N LYS A 384 9.57 17.24 11.14
CA LYS A 384 8.91 18.01 10.08
C LYS A 384 9.69 18.05 8.76
N GLN A 385 11.01 17.86 8.80
CA GLN A 385 11.80 17.76 7.56
C GLN A 385 11.77 16.33 7.04
N SER A 386 11.69 16.19 5.71
CA SER A 386 11.85 14.92 5.04
C SER A 386 13.17 14.24 5.41
N LYS A 387 13.11 12.98 5.79
CA LYS A 387 14.24 12.08 6.03
C LYS A 387 14.18 10.91 5.07
N GLY A 388 15.35 10.44 4.62
CA GLY A 388 15.44 9.13 3.97
C GLY A 388 15.33 8.02 5.02
N ILE A 389 14.70 6.92 4.66
CA ILE A 389 14.62 5.73 5.52
C ILE A 389 15.92 4.94 5.42
N GLU A 390 16.54 4.66 6.56
CA GLU A 390 17.64 3.71 6.70
C GLU A 390 17.12 2.28 6.62
N ILE A 391 17.76 1.48 5.78
CA ILE A 391 17.47 0.07 5.54
C ILE A 391 18.79 -0.69 5.67
N ASP A 392 18.97 -1.39 6.78
CA ASP A 392 20.22 -2.05 7.17
C ASP A 392 20.24 -3.56 6.91
N MET A 393 19.12 -4.17 6.52
CA MET A 393 19.00 -5.60 6.23
C MET A 393 18.63 -5.88 4.77
N ASP A 394 19.43 -6.74 4.16
CA ASP A 394 19.22 -7.28 2.81
C ASP A 394 18.68 -8.72 2.92
N ASP A 395 17.38 -8.87 3.17
CA ASP A 395 16.74 -10.18 3.38
C ASP A 395 16.78 -11.08 2.13
N GLY A 396 16.81 -10.45 0.94
CA GLY A 396 17.04 -11.13 -0.33
C GLY A 396 17.26 -10.14 -1.46
N LEU A 397 18.35 -10.29 -2.21
CA LEU A 397 18.67 -9.38 -3.31
C LEU A 397 19.17 -10.15 -4.53
N GLN A 398 18.66 -9.79 -5.71
CA GLN A 398 19.21 -10.23 -6.98
C GLN A 398 19.21 -9.06 -7.96
N ARG A 399 20.38 -8.76 -8.53
CA ARG A 399 20.62 -7.67 -9.51
C ARG A 399 20.21 -6.23 -9.08
N ILE A 400 19.70 -6.05 -7.86
CA ILE A 400 19.49 -4.78 -7.17
C ILE A 400 20.58 -4.63 -6.08
N ARG A 401 20.96 -3.40 -5.74
CA ARG A 401 21.87 -3.13 -4.61
C ARG A 401 21.20 -2.18 -3.64
N ASN A 402 21.29 -2.46 -2.35
CA ASN A 402 20.97 -1.53 -1.28
C ASN A 402 22.27 -0.89 -0.74
N LYS A 403 22.22 0.40 -0.43
CA LYS A 403 23.23 1.07 0.38
C LYS A 403 22.49 1.95 1.40
N ASN A 404 22.15 1.38 2.54
CA ASN A 404 21.53 2.09 3.66
C ASN A 404 20.24 2.84 3.25
N GLY A 405 19.36 2.17 2.49
CA GLY A 405 18.12 2.76 1.97
C GLY A 405 18.25 3.45 0.61
N VAL A 406 19.46 3.52 0.02
CA VAL A 406 19.66 3.97 -1.37
C VAL A 406 19.73 2.77 -2.30
N ILE A 407 18.63 2.53 -3.03
CA ILE A 407 18.48 1.39 -3.91
C ILE A 407 18.97 1.73 -5.30
N LYS A 408 19.90 0.93 -5.83
CA LYS A 408 20.46 1.07 -7.17
C LYS A 408 20.13 -0.12 -8.04
N PHE A 409 19.78 0.18 -9.29
CA PHE A 409 19.37 -0.81 -10.28
C PHE A 409 20.46 -1.03 -11.31
N ARG A 410 20.69 -2.29 -11.66
CA ARG A 410 21.63 -2.69 -12.71
C ARG A 410 20.99 -2.81 -14.08
N GLU A 411 19.66 -2.83 -14.12
CA GLU A 411 18.87 -2.99 -15.33
C GLU A 411 17.78 -1.94 -15.37
N ALA A 412 17.57 -1.39 -16.57
CA ALA A 412 16.40 -0.57 -16.83
C ALA A 412 15.13 -1.44 -16.91
N GLY A 413 13.98 -0.81 -16.73
CA GLY A 413 12.66 -1.43 -16.83
C GLY A 413 11.67 -0.81 -15.85
N THR A 414 10.45 -1.33 -15.86
CA THR A 414 9.42 -0.96 -14.89
C THR A 414 9.52 -1.89 -13.69
N TYR A 415 9.56 -1.30 -12.49
CA TYR A 415 9.65 -2.05 -11.23
C TYR A 415 8.42 -1.76 -10.38
N PHE A 416 7.81 -2.82 -9.85
CA PHE A 416 6.85 -2.70 -8.77
C PHE A 416 7.60 -2.54 -7.44
N VAL A 417 7.19 -1.55 -6.66
CA VAL A 417 7.76 -1.23 -5.35
C VAL A 417 6.62 -1.15 -4.34
N ILE A 418 6.77 -1.86 -3.22
CA ILE A 418 5.91 -1.74 -2.04
C ILE A 418 6.79 -1.56 -0.80
N ALA A 419 6.44 -0.57 0.03
CA ALA A 419 7.02 -0.37 1.35
C ALA A 419 5.88 -0.35 2.39
N ALA A 420 5.99 -1.25 3.38
CA ALA A 420 5.15 -1.26 4.56
C ALA A 420 6.02 -0.81 5.75
N VAL A 421 5.67 0.29 6.40
CA VAL A 421 6.42 0.80 7.55
C VAL A 421 5.60 0.65 8.82
N GLN A 422 6.27 0.26 9.89
CA GLN A 422 5.66 0.18 11.22
C GLN A 422 5.72 1.57 11.86
N VAL A 423 4.57 2.21 12.03
CA VAL A 423 4.46 3.54 12.62
C VAL A 423 3.95 3.44 14.04
N ALA A 424 4.59 4.15 14.98
CA ALA A 424 4.11 4.32 16.35
C ALA A 424 4.61 5.63 16.95
N SER A 425 4.15 5.93 18.17
CA SER A 425 4.62 7.07 18.95
C SER A 425 5.64 6.65 20.02
N GLU A 426 6.68 7.46 20.21
CA GLU A 426 7.59 7.34 21.35
C GLU A 426 6.80 7.54 22.66
N ASP A 427 7.02 6.65 23.63
CA ASP A 427 6.36 6.63 24.95
C ASP A 427 4.82 6.66 24.95
N ASN A 428 4.17 6.25 23.85
CA ASN A 428 2.71 6.28 23.72
C ASN A 428 2.09 7.67 23.97
N ASN A 429 2.83 8.75 23.68
CA ASN A 429 2.40 10.13 23.93
C ASN A 429 2.35 11.01 22.67
N GLY A 430 2.80 10.49 21.52
CA GLY A 430 2.70 11.15 20.23
C GLY A 430 1.29 11.09 19.65
N ILE A 431 0.79 12.23 19.19
CA ILE A 431 -0.43 12.36 18.38
C ILE A 431 -0.08 13.22 17.18
N GLY A 432 -0.33 12.73 15.98
CA GLY A 432 0.06 13.39 14.74
C GLY A 432 0.03 12.44 13.55
N ASP A 433 0.53 12.92 12.43
CA ASP A 433 0.54 12.24 11.14
C ASP A 433 1.98 11.90 10.74
N LEU A 434 2.17 10.69 10.21
CA LEU A 434 3.39 10.31 9.49
C LEU A 434 3.08 10.22 7.99
N HIS A 435 3.94 10.84 7.20
CA HIS A 435 3.88 10.87 5.73
C HIS A 435 4.95 9.94 5.17
N LEU A 436 4.65 9.16 4.12
CA LEU A 436 5.57 8.23 3.49
C LEU A 436 5.46 8.32 1.96
N TRP A 437 6.57 8.52 1.26
CA TRP A 437 6.60 8.60 -0.20
C TRP A 437 7.92 8.11 -0.79
N MET A 438 7.99 8.04 -2.12
CA MET A 438 9.17 7.57 -2.85
C MET A 438 9.94 8.74 -3.48
N LYS A 439 11.27 8.60 -3.56
CA LYS A 439 12.18 9.51 -4.27
C LYS A 439 12.95 8.76 -5.34
N LEU A 440 12.99 9.32 -6.56
CA LEU A 440 13.83 8.87 -7.66
C LEU A 440 14.89 9.93 -7.97
N ASN A 441 16.16 9.57 -7.82
CA ASN A 441 17.32 10.44 -8.03
C ASN A 441 17.25 11.75 -7.21
N GLY A 442 16.70 11.66 -5.99
CA GLY A 442 16.54 12.80 -5.09
C GLY A 442 15.28 13.64 -5.31
N ASN A 443 14.52 13.39 -6.38
CA ASN A 443 13.24 14.05 -6.64
C ASN A 443 12.09 13.19 -6.13
N ASP A 444 11.06 13.82 -5.59
CA ASP A 444 9.86 13.09 -5.17
C ASP A 444 9.11 12.50 -6.36
N ILE A 445 8.65 11.26 -6.22
CA ILE A 445 7.76 10.62 -7.18
C ILE A 445 6.34 11.16 -6.92
N PRO A 446 5.71 11.83 -7.92
CA PRO A 446 4.34 12.32 -7.78
C PRO A 446 3.37 11.20 -7.39
N ASN A 447 2.32 11.55 -6.64
CA ASN A 447 1.25 10.63 -6.26
C ASN A 447 1.70 9.34 -5.54
N SER A 448 2.89 9.32 -4.95
CA SER A 448 3.37 8.18 -4.14
C SER A 448 3.15 8.35 -2.64
N ASN A 449 2.70 9.53 -2.19
CA ASN A 449 2.61 9.85 -0.77
C ASN A 449 1.40 9.22 -0.09
N THR A 450 1.57 8.72 1.13
CA THR A 450 0.51 8.20 1.98
C THR A 450 0.66 8.69 3.43
N ILE A 451 -0.45 8.79 4.17
CA ILE A 451 -0.48 9.27 5.56
C ILE A 451 -1.10 8.24 6.50
N GLN A 452 -0.48 8.06 7.66
CA GLN A 452 -1.09 7.41 8.82
C GLN A 452 -1.12 8.37 10.01
N SER A 453 -2.33 8.60 10.54
CA SER A 453 -2.50 9.26 11.83
C SER A 453 -2.21 8.27 12.95
N ILE A 454 -1.44 8.73 13.94
CA ILE A 454 -1.12 8.03 15.17
C ILE A 454 -1.75 8.79 16.33
N ASN A 455 -2.37 8.03 17.23
CA ASN A 455 -2.84 8.53 18.51
C ASN A 455 -2.61 7.45 19.56
N LYS A 456 -1.36 7.34 20.02
CA LYS A 456 -0.88 6.34 21.00
C LYS A 456 -1.03 4.88 20.56
N ASP A 457 -1.24 4.67 19.28
CA ASP A 457 -1.41 3.35 18.67
C ASP A 457 -0.18 3.01 17.83
N THR A 458 -0.05 1.74 17.52
CA THR A 458 0.84 1.23 16.48
C THR A 458 0.01 0.88 15.23
N GLY A 459 0.53 1.17 14.04
CA GLY A 459 -0.12 0.81 12.78
C GLY A 459 0.86 0.66 11.63
N VAL A 460 0.38 0.08 10.53
CA VAL A 460 1.17 -0.13 9.31
C VAL A 460 0.76 0.89 8.25
N LEU A 461 1.71 1.69 7.80
CA LEU A 461 1.53 2.62 6.69
C LEU A 461 2.15 2.02 5.43
N VAL A 462 1.41 2.01 4.33
CA VAL A 462 1.83 1.39 3.08
C VAL A 462 1.92 2.43 1.98
N CYS A 463 2.99 2.34 1.21
CA CYS A 463 3.25 3.12 0.01
C CYS A 463 3.64 2.15 -1.11
N GLN A 464 3.04 2.29 -2.29
CA GLN A 464 3.31 1.44 -3.44
C GLN A 464 3.33 2.24 -4.74
N SER A 465 4.13 1.80 -5.72
CA SER A 465 4.18 2.37 -7.07
C SER A 465 4.81 1.38 -8.04
N ALA A 466 4.39 1.41 -9.30
CA ALA A 466 5.23 1.05 -10.43
C ALA A 466 6.14 2.26 -10.78
N VAL A 467 7.43 2.01 -11.00
CA VAL A 467 8.41 3.06 -11.29
C VAL A 467 9.24 2.65 -12.50
N GLU A 468 9.32 3.53 -13.50
CA GLU A 468 10.28 3.39 -14.59
C GLU A 468 11.69 3.71 -14.09
N ILE A 469 12.59 2.77 -14.25
CA ILE A 469 13.97 2.84 -13.76
C ILE A 469 14.93 2.75 -14.93
N LYS A 470 15.96 3.59 -14.90
CA LYS A 470 17.15 3.50 -15.75
C LYS A 470 18.31 2.89 -14.97
N VAL A 471 19.25 2.29 -15.70
CA VAL A 471 20.49 1.78 -15.10
C VAL A 471 21.21 2.92 -14.37
N GLY A 472 21.53 2.70 -13.10
CA GLY A 472 22.22 3.68 -12.25
C GLY A 472 21.30 4.64 -11.48
N ASP A 473 19.99 4.63 -11.75
CA ASP A 473 19.02 5.39 -10.96
C ASP A 473 19.06 4.97 -9.48
N LYS A 474 18.69 5.92 -8.62
CA LYS A 474 18.63 5.75 -7.17
C LYS A 474 17.20 5.91 -6.69
N LEU A 475 16.59 4.85 -6.19
CA LEU A 475 15.32 4.90 -5.49
C LEU A 475 15.55 4.95 -3.98
N GLN A 476 14.76 5.77 -3.28
CA GLN A 476 14.79 5.90 -1.82
C GLN A 476 13.36 6.05 -1.29
N MET A 477 13.10 5.53 -0.10
CA MET A 477 11.90 5.91 0.66
C MET A 477 12.18 7.16 1.48
N ALA A 478 11.20 8.05 1.56
CA ALA A 478 11.26 9.27 2.35
C ALA A 478 10.04 9.38 3.27
N TYR A 479 10.23 9.99 4.43
CA TYR A 479 9.16 10.20 5.39
C TYR A 479 9.34 11.53 6.16
N SER A 480 8.24 12.03 6.71
CA SER A 480 8.19 13.19 7.60
C SER A 480 7.03 13.05 8.58
N THR A 481 6.96 13.92 9.58
CA THR A 481 5.86 13.99 10.55
C THR A 481 5.39 15.42 10.75
N ASP A 482 4.10 15.62 11.03
CA ASP A 482 3.56 16.95 11.37
C ASP A 482 3.93 17.43 12.80
N VAL A 483 4.40 16.51 13.64
CA VAL A 483 4.85 16.77 15.02
C VAL A 483 6.33 17.12 15.13
N ALA A 484 6.68 17.68 16.28
CA ALA A 484 8.07 17.89 16.68
C ALA A 484 8.85 16.55 16.73
N GLN A 485 10.17 16.65 16.54
CA GLN A 485 11.08 15.53 16.49
C GLN A 485 10.93 14.58 17.70
N GLY A 486 11.03 13.27 17.45
CA GLY A 486 11.02 12.22 18.48
C GLY A 486 9.64 11.60 18.73
N LYS A 487 8.56 12.37 18.58
CA LYS A 487 7.23 11.92 19.05
C LYS A 487 6.60 10.77 18.26
N ILE A 488 6.79 10.75 16.95
CA ILE A 488 6.24 9.75 16.03
C ILE A 488 7.37 9.34 15.08
N GLY A 489 7.40 8.08 14.70
CA GLY A 489 8.38 7.58 13.76
C GLY A 489 8.12 6.17 13.31
N LEU A 490 9.13 5.63 12.63
CA LEU A 490 9.17 4.24 12.23
C LEU A 490 9.75 3.44 13.40
N VAL A 491 9.12 2.36 13.82
CA VAL A 491 9.52 1.63 15.04
C VAL A 491 9.83 0.19 14.72
N ALA A 492 11.02 -0.26 15.15
CA ALA A 492 11.35 -1.67 15.17
C ALA A 492 11.09 -2.23 16.57
N THR A 493 10.37 -3.35 16.65
CA THR A 493 9.95 -3.97 17.92
C THR A 493 10.41 -5.43 17.97
N HIS A 494 10.83 -5.90 19.14
CA HIS A 494 11.23 -7.29 19.38
C HIS A 494 10.22 -7.96 20.33
N PRO A 495 9.06 -8.43 19.83
CA PRO A 495 8.12 -9.14 20.68
C PRO A 495 8.72 -10.45 21.18
N HIS A 496 8.28 -10.90 22.34
CA HIS A 496 8.78 -12.12 22.95
C HIS A 496 8.24 -13.37 22.21
N ASN A 497 9.13 -14.26 21.77
CA ASN A 497 8.82 -15.48 21.00
C ASN A 497 8.20 -15.25 19.63
N GLU A 498 8.43 -14.10 19.01
CA GLU A 498 7.99 -13.79 17.65
C GLU A 498 9.15 -13.20 16.84
N PRO A 499 9.09 -13.22 15.49
CA PRO A 499 10.09 -12.53 14.69
C PRO A 499 10.08 -11.02 14.95
N LEU A 500 11.23 -10.39 14.69
CA LEU A 500 11.39 -8.94 14.66
C LEU A 500 10.28 -8.30 13.81
N VAL A 501 9.67 -7.26 14.35
CA VAL A 501 8.83 -6.30 13.64
C VAL A 501 9.76 -5.21 13.14
N PRO A 502 10.22 -5.23 11.88
CA PRO A 502 11.13 -4.22 11.38
C PRO A 502 10.39 -2.89 11.22
N SER A 503 11.13 -1.77 11.26
CA SER A 503 10.52 -0.45 11.05
C SER A 503 10.02 -0.26 9.62
N ILE A 504 10.53 -1.06 8.68
CA ILE A 504 10.13 -1.11 7.27
C ILE A 504 10.34 -2.52 6.73
N ILE A 505 9.39 -2.99 5.93
CA ILE A 505 9.50 -4.12 5.00
C ILE A 505 9.33 -3.55 3.59
N MET A 506 10.33 -3.72 2.73
CA MET A 506 10.30 -3.23 1.35
C MET A 506 10.53 -4.38 0.37
N SER A 507 9.61 -4.50 -0.60
CA SER A 507 9.71 -5.48 -1.68
C SER A 507 9.74 -4.74 -3.02
N ILE A 508 10.68 -5.14 -3.88
CA ILE A 508 10.88 -4.58 -5.21
C ILE A 508 11.05 -5.73 -6.18
N PHE A 509 10.35 -5.72 -7.30
CA PHE A 509 10.63 -6.64 -8.40
C PHE A 509 10.37 -5.97 -9.74
N LYS A 510 11.15 -6.36 -10.75
CA LYS A 510 10.96 -5.91 -12.12
C LYS A 510 9.66 -6.52 -12.67
N SER A 511 8.71 -5.67 -13.07
CA SER A 511 7.41 -6.09 -13.61
C SER A 511 7.45 -6.25 -15.13
N SER A 512 8.35 -5.56 -15.83
CA SER A 512 8.40 -5.56 -17.28
C SER A 512 9.70 -6.10 -17.86
N TYR A 513 9.62 -6.71 -19.05
CA TYR A 513 10.77 -7.17 -19.82
C TYR A 513 11.01 -6.19 -20.95
N ALA A 514 12.24 -5.68 -21.08
CA ALA A 514 12.71 -5.27 -22.39
C ALA A 514 13.01 -6.56 -23.15
N GLU A 515 12.46 -6.74 -24.36
CA GLU A 515 13.08 -7.66 -25.30
C GLU A 515 14.50 -7.16 -25.55
N ASP A 516 15.49 -7.88 -25.05
CA ASP A 516 16.85 -7.70 -25.52
C ASP A 516 16.81 -8.14 -27.00
N ASN A 517 16.77 -7.17 -27.91
CA ASN A 517 17.03 -7.39 -29.33
C ASN A 517 18.49 -7.87 -29.47
N TYR A 518 18.76 -9.13 -29.14
CA TYR A 518 19.95 -9.83 -29.60
C TYR A 518 19.67 -10.24 -31.05
N ASP A 519 19.98 -9.34 -31.98
CA ASP A 519 20.22 -9.69 -33.40
C ASP A 519 21.53 -10.48 -33.53
#